data_AF-A0A4S2V5I9-F1
#
_entry.id   AF-A0A4S2V5I9-F1
#
_cell.length_a   1.000
_cell.length_b   1.000
_cell.length_c   1.000
_cell.angle_alpha   90.00
_cell.angle_beta   90.00
_cell.angle_gamma   90.00
#
_symmetry.space_group_name_H-M   'P 1'
#
loop_
_entity.id
_entity.type
_entity.pdbx_description
1 polymer ?
#
loop_
_entity_poly.entity_id
_entity_poly.type
_entity_poly.pdbx_seq_one_letter_code
_entity_poly.pdbx_strand_id
1 'polypeptide(L)'
;MPRDEHEPERLIPTGTCWCGCGREIGLGKFFASGHDKTAEAAYMAVHYEGSVARLLADTGFGPGGRETIQEAALDRGGWDLCPRGCGYAGAPNSVTSHVRKYHQKEH
;
A
#
# COMPACT_ATOMS: atom_id res chain seq x y z
N MET A 1 -6.07 26.99 17.10
CA MET A 1 -5.52 26.08 16.07
C MET A 1 -6.72 25.39 15.42
N PRO A 2 -7.11 25.71 14.18
CA PRO A 2 -8.12 24.91 13.49
C PRO A 2 -7.51 23.54 13.20
N ARG A 3 -8.06 22.48 13.80
CA ARG A 3 -7.74 21.10 13.43
C ARG A 3 -8.57 20.82 12.20
N ASP A 4 -7.91 20.61 11.08
CA ASP A 4 -8.53 20.22 9.82
C ASP A 4 -9.06 18.78 9.98
N GLU A 5 -10.29 18.66 10.49
CA GLU A 5 -11.02 17.40 10.73
C GLU A 5 -11.68 16.91 9.43
N HIS A 6 -10.91 16.73 8.36
CA HIS A 6 -11.34 15.86 7.27
C HIS A 6 -11.20 14.41 7.73
N GLU A 7 -12.09 13.96 8.62
CA GLU A 7 -12.29 12.54 8.86
C GLU A 7 -12.65 11.91 7.51
N PRO A 8 -11.81 11.01 6.96
CA PRO A 8 -12.09 10.44 5.65
C PRO A 8 -13.43 9.69 5.74
N GLU A 9 -14.35 10.03 4.84
CA GLU A 9 -15.67 9.43 4.79
C GLU A 9 -15.51 7.90 4.75
N ARG A 10 -16.17 7.22 5.70
CA ARG A 10 -16.04 5.77 5.83
C ARG A 10 -16.60 5.12 4.57
N LEU A 11 -15.72 4.46 3.81
CA LEU A 11 -16.12 3.65 2.67
C LEU A 11 -17.05 2.52 3.12
N ILE A 12 -18.23 2.43 2.52
CA ILE A 12 -19.24 1.41 2.82
C ILE A 12 -19.25 0.35 1.69
N PRO A 13 -19.02 -0.94 2.00
CA PRO A 13 -19.12 -2.00 1.02
C PRO A 13 -20.53 -2.12 0.41
N THR A 14 -20.61 -2.23 -0.92
CA THR A 14 -21.89 -2.26 -1.66
C THR A 14 -22.46 -3.66 -1.85
N GLY A 15 -21.72 -4.71 -1.48
CA GLY A 15 -22.07 -6.11 -1.80
C GLY A 15 -21.73 -6.52 -3.26
N THR A 16 -21.15 -5.62 -4.04
CA THR A 16 -20.69 -5.87 -5.41
C THR A 16 -19.20 -5.57 -5.56
N CYS A 17 -18.53 -6.32 -6.43
CA CYS A 17 -17.09 -6.17 -6.66
C CYS A 17 -16.75 -4.85 -7.34
N TRP A 18 -15.94 -4.02 -6.68
CA TRP A 18 -15.56 -2.69 -7.17
C TRP A 18 -14.58 -2.70 -8.35
N CYS A 19 -14.05 -3.87 -8.75
CA CYS A 19 -13.28 -3.99 -9.99
C CYS A 19 -14.12 -3.82 -11.27
N GLY A 20 -15.44 -3.63 -11.16
CA GLY A 20 -16.34 -3.44 -12.30
C GLY A 20 -16.86 -4.72 -12.95
N CYS A 21 -16.54 -5.91 -12.43
CA CYS A 21 -17.00 -7.18 -13.02
C CYS A 21 -18.46 -7.54 -12.68
N GLY A 22 -19.12 -6.78 -11.80
CA GLY A 22 -20.51 -7.01 -11.39
C GLY A 22 -20.74 -8.21 -10.48
N ARG A 23 -19.69 -8.93 -10.07
CA ARG A 23 -19.81 -10.10 -9.18
C ARG A 23 -20.28 -9.68 -7.78
N GLU A 24 -21.23 -10.42 -7.23
CA GLU A 24 -21.64 -10.31 -5.82
C GLU A 24 -20.53 -10.79 -4.87
N ILE A 25 -20.32 -10.06 -3.79
CA ILE A 25 -19.28 -10.34 -2.81
C ILE A 25 -19.87 -10.38 -1.40
N GLY A 26 -19.24 -11.16 -0.53
CA GLY A 26 -19.69 -11.30 0.86
C GLY A 26 -19.70 -9.96 1.61
N LEU A 27 -20.58 -9.88 2.61
CA LEU A 27 -20.71 -8.70 3.48
C LEU A 27 -19.35 -8.25 4.04
N GLY A 28 -19.12 -6.94 4.04
CA GLY A 28 -17.87 -6.35 4.55
C GLY A 28 -16.69 -6.38 3.58
N LYS A 29 -16.84 -6.93 2.36
CA LYS A 29 -15.77 -6.95 1.34
C LYS A 29 -16.03 -5.91 0.27
N PHE A 30 -14.96 -5.32 -0.27
CA PHE A 30 -14.99 -4.40 -1.42
C PHE A 30 -14.69 -5.10 -2.76
N PHE A 31 -13.92 -6.20 -2.70
CA PHE A 31 -13.47 -6.93 -3.88
C PHE A 31 -13.71 -8.43 -3.73
N ALA A 32 -13.92 -9.11 -4.86
CA ALA A 32 -13.81 -10.55 -4.93
C ALA A 32 -12.34 -10.98 -4.75
N SER A 33 -12.10 -12.25 -4.41
CA SER A 33 -10.75 -12.75 -4.15
C SER A 33 -9.80 -12.49 -5.33
N GLY A 34 -8.74 -11.71 -5.12
CA GLY A 34 -7.74 -11.35 -6.13
C GLY A 34 -8.15 -10.25 -7.11
N HIS A 35 -9.36 -9.69 -6.99
CA HIS A 35 -9.84 -8.64 -7.89
C HIS A 35 -9.39 -7.24 -7.49
N ASP A 36 -8.84 -7.08 -6.28
CA ASP A 36 -8.16 -5.86 -5.84
C ASP A 36 -6.99 -5.51 -6.76
N LYS A 37 -6.20 -6.53 -7.15
CA LYS A 37 -5.09 -6.35 -8.12
C LYS A 37 -5.56 -6.05 -9.53
N THR A 38 -6.69 -6.59 -9.95
CA THR A 38 -7.31 -6.21 -11.23
C THR A 38 -7.74 -4.75 -11.21
N ALA A 39 -8.36 -4.30 -10.12
CA ALA A 39 -8.78 -2.90 -9.97
C ALA A 39 -7.56 -1.95 -9.94
N GLU A 40 -6.51 -2.30 -9.20
CA GLU A 40 -5.23 -1.57 -9.17
C GLU A 40 -4.62 -1.47 -10.58
N ALA A 41 -4.54 -2.58 -11.32
CA ALA A 41 -3.99 -2.58 -12.67
C ALA A 41 -4.83 -1.72 -13.64
N ALA A 42 -6.15 -1.80 -13.56
CA ALA A 42 -7.05 -0.96 -14.37
C ALA A 42 -6.87 0.53 -14.04
N TYR A 43 -6.78 0.88 -12.76
CA TYR A 43 -6.51 2.24 -12.31
C TYR A 43 -5.17 2.76 -12.83
N MET A 44 -4.12 1.93 -12.73
CA MET A 44 -2.80 2.26 -13.28
C MET A 44 -2.82 2.47 -14.80
N ALA A 45 -3.57 1.67 -15.54
CA ALA A 45 -3.70 1.81 -16.99
C ALA A 45 -4.41 3.11 -17.39
N VAL A 46 -5.47 3.49 -16.67
CA VAL A 46 -6.27 4.70 -16.93
C VAL A 46 -5.53 5.98 -16.55
N HIS A 47 -4.84 5.98 -15.40
CA HIS A 47 -4.28 7.21 -14.84
C HIS A 47 -2.78 7.39 -15.08
N TYR A 48 -2.04 6.30 -15.25
CA TYR A 48 -0.57 6.32 -15.27
C TYR A 48 0.04 5.49 -16.41
N GLU A 49 -0.76 5.17 -17.45
CA GLU A 49 -0.30 4.43 -18.63
C GLU A 49 0.30 3.05 -18.28
N GLY A 50 -0.11 2.47 -17.14
CA GLY A 50 0.45 1.23 -16.62
C GLY A 50 1.88 1.36 -16.06
N SER A 51 2.41 2.58 -15.91
CA SER A 51 3.78 2.85 -15.46
C SER A 51 3.82 3.29 -14.00
N VAL A 52 4.44 2.47 -13.15
CA VAL A 52 4.74 2.83 -11.76
C VAL A 52 5.70 4.02 -11.69
N ALA A 53 6.64 4.12 -12.64
CA ALA A 53 7.55 5.27 -12.69
C ALA A 53 6.77 6.59 -12.91
N ARG A 54 5.73 6.57 -13.75
CA ARG A 54 4.86 7.73 -13.96
C ARG A 54 4.04 8.05 -12.73
N LEU A 55 3.43 7.05 -12.10
CA LEU A 55 2.74 7.22 -10.81
C LEU A 55 3.64 7.93 -9.79
N LEU A 56 4.86 7.45 -9.60
CA LEU A 56 5.79 8.01 -8.62
C LEU A 56 6.17 9.45 -8.98
N ALA A 57 6.45 9.73 -10.25
CA ALA A 57 6.75 11.08 -10.70
C ALA A 57 5.57 12.05 -10.45
N ASP A 58 4.36 11.65 -10.84
CA ASP A 58 3.14 12.48 -10.71
C ASP A 58 2.72 12.69 -9.26
N THR A 59 3.04 11.75 -8.36
CA THR A 59 2.77 11.83 -6.92
C THR A 59 3.90 12.47 -6.11
N GLY A 60 4.97 12.93 -6.77
CA GLY A 60 6.09 13.64 -6.13
C GLY A 60 7.17 12.75 -5.51
N PHE A 61 7.10 11.44 -5.73
CA PHE A 61 8.10 10.45 -5.31
C PHE A 61 9.08 10.04 -6.42
N GLY A 62 9.08 10.76 -7.54
CA GLY A 62 10.03 10.55 -8.63
C GLY A 62 11.46 10.99 -8.30
N PRO A 63 12.41 10.81 -9.24
CA PRO A 63 13.78 11.30 -9.08
C PRO A 63 13.81 12.81 -8.86
N GLY A 64 14.42 13.26 -7.75
CA GLY A 64 14.43 14.67 -7.36
C GLY A 64 13.21 15.12 -6.52
N GLY A 65 12.34 14.19 -6.14
CA GLY A 65 11.30 14.41 -5.13
C GLY A 65 11.87 14.78 -3.77
N ARG A 66 11.02 15.35 -2.89
CA ARG A 66 11.43 15.82 -1.55
C ARG A 66 11.79 14.67 -0.60
N GLU A 67 11.18 13.51 -0.81
CA GLU A 67 11.39 12.29 -0.03
C GLU A 67 11.21 11.09 -0.97
N THR A 68 11.81 9.95 -0.61
CA THR A 68 11.58 8.69 -1.32
C THR A 68 10.28 8.04 -0.85
N ILE A 69 9.69 7.19 -1.69
CA ILE A 69 8.48 6.44 -1.31
C ILE A 69 8.70 5.51 -0.11
N GLN A 70 9.93 5.01 0.10
CA GLN A 70 10.26 4.18 1.26
C GLN A 70 10.34 5.01 2.54
N GLU A 71 10.93 6.20 2.49
CA GLU A 71 10.95 7.13 3.63
C GLU A 71 9.51 7.54 4.01
N ALA A 72 8.69 7.90 3.02
CA ALA A 72 7.29 8.21 3.24
C ALA A 72 6.51 7.04 3.85
N ALA A 73 6.78 5.81 3.42
CA ALA A 73 6.14 4.61 3.97
C ALA A 73 6.54 4.34 5.42
N LEU A 74 7.80 4.63 5.80
CA LEU A 74 8.30 4.53 7.17
C LEU A 74 7.72 5.64 8.06
N ASP A 75 7.77 6.90 7.61
CA ASP A 75 7.32 8.06 8.38
C ASP A 75 5.81 8.04 8.64
N ARG A 76 5.03 7.64 7.63
CA ARG A 76 3.56 7.60 7.71
C ARG A 76 3.01 6.31 8.32
N GLY A 77 3.87 5.42 8.82
CA GLY A 77 3.49 4.21 9.55
C GLY A 77 2.96 3.06 8.70
N GLY A 78 3.26 3.03 7.39
CA GLY A 78 2.91 1.91 6.51
C GLY A 78 3.92 0.75 6.59
N TRP A 79 5.20 1.07 6.83
CA TRP A 79 6.31 0.13 6.88
C TRP A 79 7.08 0.24 8.19
N ASP A 80 7.76 -0.84 8.58
CA ASP A 80 8.65 -0.91 9.74
C ASP A 80 10.11 -1.09 9.31
N LEU A 81 11.03 -0.57 10.12
CA LEU A 81 12.44 -0.95 10.07
C LEU A 81 12.66 -2.26 10.82
N CYS A 82 13.60 -3.06 10.34
CA CYS A 82 14.03 -4.25 11.05
C CYS A 82 14.58 -3.87 12.44
N PRO A 83 14.04 -4.45 13.53
CA PRO A 83 14.43 -4.11 14.89
C PRO A 83 15.85 -4.57 15.26
N ARG A 84 16.57 -5.21 14.34
CA ARG A 84 17.97 -5.62 14.51
C ARG A 84 18.98 -4.62 13.93
N GLY A 85 18.51 -3.53 13.32
CA GLY A 85 19.38 -2.47 12.79
C GLY A 85 20.10 -2.82 11.50
N CYS A 86 19.64 -3.84 10.75
CA CYS A 86 20.27 -4.26 9.49
C CYS A 86 19.93 -3.38 8.28
N GLY A 87 19.10 -2.35 8.46
CA GLY A 87 18.66 -1.44 7.39
C GLY A 87 17.52 -1.96 6.51
N TYR A 88 16.99 -3.17 6.75
CA TYR A 88 15.82 -3.66 6.02
C TYR A 88 14.55 -2.90 6.44
N ALA A 89 13.80 -2.40 5.46
CA ALA A 89 12.51 -1.74 5.62
C ALA A 89 11.43 -2.50 4.83
N GLY A 90 10.24 -2.64 5.39
CA GLY A 90 9.14 -3.30 4.68
C GLY A 90 7.84 -3.30 5.47
N ALA A 91 6.79 -3.87 4.88
CA ALA A 91 5.55 -4.10 5.61
C ALA A 91 5.80 -4.98 6.87
N PRO A 92 5.02 -4.82 7.96
CA PRO A 92 5.29 -5.48 9.25
C PRO A 92 5.45 -7.00 9.18
N ASN A 93 4.64 -7.64 8.34
CA ASN A 93 4.68 -9.07 8.01
C ASN A 93 5.95 -9.48 7.25
N SER A 94 6.45 -8.63 6.35
CA SER A 94 7.73 -8.83 5.66
C SER A 94 8.91 -8.68 6.63
N VAL A 95 8.88 -7.69 7.53
CA VAL A 95 9.92 -7.49 8.55
C VAL A 95 9.97 -8.67 9.52
N THR A 96 8.83 -9.15 9.98
CA THR A 96 8.75 -10.35 10.85
C THR A 96 9.37 -11.57 10.17
N SER A 97 9.03 -11.78 8.89
CA SER A 97 9.58 -12.88 8.09
C SER A 97 11.09 -12.73 7.87
N HIS A 98 11.55 -11.51 7.61
CA HIS A 98 12.96 -11.18 7.49
C HIS A 98 13.72 -11.49 8.79
N VAL A 99 13.23 -11.03 9.95
CA VAL A 99 13.85 -11.30 11.25
C VAL A 99 13.95 -12.79 11.49
N ARG A 100 12.89 -13.56 11.22
CA ARG A 100 12.92 -15.01 11.38
C ARG A 100 13.97 -15.65 10.47
N LYS A 101 14.11 -15.20 9.22
CA LYS A 101 15.00 -15.86 8.26
C LYS A 101 16.48 -15.48 8.43
N TYR A 102 16.76 -14.23 8.75
CA TYR A 102 18.11 -13.66 8.69
C TYR A 102 18.68 -13.30 10.07
N HIS A 103 17.86 -13.32 11.12
CA HIS A 103 18.27 -13.02 12.50
C HIS A 103 17.84 -14.12 13.49
N GLN A 104 17.66 -15.35 13.01
CA GLN A 104 17.65 -16.52 13.87
C GLN A 104 19.01 -16.56 14.57
N LYS A 105 19.03 -16.20 15.86
CA LYS A 105 20.18 -16.47 16.72
C LYS A 105 20.46 -17.97 16.62
N GLU A 106 21.68 -18.33 16.23
CA GLU A 106 22.19 -19.67 16.44
C GLU A 106 21.99 -20.02 17.91
N HIS A 107 21.32 -21.15 18.15
CA HIS A 107 21.05 -21.69 19.49
C HIS A 107 22.30 -22.37 20.05
#